data_AF-A0A4Y2SW76-F1
#
_entry.id   AF-A0A4Y2SW76-F1
#
_cell.length_a   1.000
_cell.length_b   1.000
_cell.length_c   1.000
_cell.angle_alpha   90.00
_cell.angle_beta   90.00
_cell.angle_gamma   90.00
#
_symmetry.space_group_name_H-M   'P 1'
#
loop_
_entity.id
_entity.type
_entity.pdbx_description
1 polymer ?
#
loop_
_entity_poly.entity_id
_entity_poly.type
_entity_poly.pdbx_seq_one_letter_code
_entity_poly.pdbx_strand_id
1 'polypeptide(L)'
;MVEMMLLFQRATREGNWILHSLTVSIMMPWYFAYDSVNYARYLPVYWTEMVNLEERHPSIYQEFLKGHFMVQRQQKYGFDFTACDQVIVQTFNRESKIKDGQIGITLKRGAAHRWVLSQHERASISNQCEIMAGK
;
A
#
# COMPACT_ATOMS: atom_id res chain seq x y z
N MET A 1 7.24 -20.09 10.98
CA MET A 1 7.33 -19.13 9.86
C MET A 1 5.97 -18.92 9.17
N VAL A 2 5.32 -19.98 8.67
CA VAL A 2 3.97 -19.87 8.05
C VAL A 2 2.95 -19.21 8.98
N GLU A 3 2.87 -19.63 10.23
CA GLU A 3 1.95 -19.04 11.22
C GLU A 3 2.17 -17.52 11.41
N MET A 4 3.43 -17.08 11.51
CA MET A 4 3.78 -15.67 11.65
C MET A 4 3.36 -14.85 10.43
N MET A 5 3.52 -15.41 9.22
CA MET A 5 3.06 -14.77 7.99
C MET A 5 1.54 -14.68 7.94
N LEU A 6 0.82 -15.71 8.38
CA LEU A 6 -0.65 -15.69 8.46
C LEU A 6 -1.13 -14.66 9.49
N LEU A 7 -0.45 -14.51 10.62
CA LEU A 7 -0.75 -13.46 11.60
C LEU A 7 -0.52 -12.06 11.04
N PHE A 8 0.58 -11.85 10.30
CA PHE A 8 0.85 -10.58 9.62
C PHE A 8 -0.21 -10.26 8.56
N GLN A 9 -0.61 -11.26 7.77
CA GLN A 9 -1.72 -11.14 6.80
C GLN A 9 -3.02 -10.78 7.51
N ARG A 10 -3.34 -11.47 8.61
CA ARG A 10 -4.53 -11.15 9.41
C ARG A 10 -4.49 -9.72 9.91
N ALA A 11 -3.38 -9.28 10.49
CA ALA A 11 -3.21 -7.91 10.96
C ALA A 11 -3.47 -6.88 9.86
N THR A 12 -2.93 -7.14 8.67
CA THR A 12 -3.10 -6.29 7.49
C THR A 12 -4.56 -6.27 7.03
N ARG A 13 -5.19 -7.43 6.90
CA ARG A 13 -6.56 -7.58 6.35
C ARG A 13 -7.65 -7.11 7.31
N GLU A 14 -7.40 -7.12 8.61
CA GLU A 14 -8.29 -6.59 9.65
C GLU A 14 -8.00 -5.12 9.99
N GLY A 15 -6.91 -4.53 9.48
CA GLY A 15 -6.48 -3.18 9.88
C GLY A 15 -6.07 -3.12 11.36
N ASN A 16 -5.55 -4.21 11.93
CA ASN A 16 -5.17 -4.27 13.34
C ASN A 16 -3.73 -3.80 13.54
N TRP A 17 -3.58 -2.55 13.98
CA TRP A 17 -2.27 -1.92 14.17
C TRP A 17 -1.38 -2.62 15.21
N ILE A 18 -1.97 -3.00 16.35
CA ILE A 18 -1.21 -3.64 17.44
C ILE A 18 -0.66 -4.99 16.99
N LEU A 19 -1.50 -5.79 16.33
CA LEU A 19 -1.09 -7.09 15.79
C LEU A 19 -0.07 -6.93 14.66
N HIS A 20 -0.24 -5.93 13.79
CA HIS A 20 0.70 -5.61 12.71
C HIS A 20 2.06 -5.31 13.30
N SER A 21 2.07 -4.48 14.33
CA SER A 21 3.28 -4.12 15.04
C SER A 21 3.93 -5.41 15.61
N LEU A 22 3.24 -6.12 16.50
CA LEU A 22 3.78 -7.32 17.13
C LEU A 22 4.33 -8.35 16.12
N THR A 23 3.63 -8.59 15.01
CA THR A 23 4.05 -9.55 13.98
C THR A 23 5.31 -9.10 13.23
N VAL A 24 5.48 -7.80 12.94
CA VAL A 24 6.71 -7.25 12.36
C VAL A 24 7.92 -7.53 13.25
N SER A 25 7.80 -7.37 14.57
CA SER A 25 8.90 -7.65 15.49
C SER A 25 9.30 -9.12 15.51
N ILE A 26 8.32 -10.02 15.46
CA ILE A 26 8.53 -11.47 15.41
C ILE A 26 9.17 -11.91 14.08
N MET A 27 8.81 -11.24 12.97
CA MET A 27 9.34 -11.55 11.64
C MET A 27 10.78 -11.06 11.44
N MET A 28 11.20 -10.02 12.17
CA MET A 28 12.47 -9.33 11.96
C MET A 28 13.72 -10.23 11.99
N PRO A 29 13.90 -11.17 12.96
CA PRO A 29 15.06 -12.06 12.97
C PRO A 29 15.12 -12.99 11.75
N TRP A 30 13.95 -13.34 11.19
CA TRP A 30 13.88 -14.24 10.05
C TRP A 30 14.39 -13.58 8.76
N TYR A 31 14.15 -12.28 8.57
CA TYR A 31 14.72 -11.58 7.40
C TYR A 31 16.25 -11.61 7.40
N PHE A 32 16.88 -11.59 8.57
CA PHE A 32 18.32 -11.80 8.69
C PHE A 32 18.70 -13.27 8.40
N ALA A 33 17.98 -14.23 8.97
CA ALA A 33 18.25 -15.66 8.79
C ALA A 33 18.13 -16.14 7.33
N TYR A 34 17.24 -15.52 6.54
CA TYR A 34 17.01 -15.84 5.12
C TYR A 34 17.75 -14.91 4.14
N ASP A 35 18.81 -14.21 4.60
CA ASP A 35 19.63 -13.33 3.76
C ASP A 35 18.83 -12.24 2.99
N SER A 36 17.71 -11.81 3.57
CA SER A 36 16.88 -10.73 3.03
C SER A 36 17.42 -9.38 3.51
N VAL A 37 18.67 -9.07 3.13
CA VAL A 37 19.50 -7.99 3.69
C VAL A 37 18.81 -6.62 3.70
N ASN A 38 18.07 -6.29 2.62
CA ASN A 38 17.33 -5.02 2.55
C ASN A 38 16.28 -4.92 3.65
N TYR A 39 15.47 -5.97 3.83
CA TYR A 39 14.46 -6.00 4.89
C TYR A 39 15.11 -6.07 6.27
N ALA A 40 16.13 -6.91 6.46
CA ALA A 40 16.85 -7.02 7.73
C ALA A 40 17.46 -5.68 8.18
N ARG A 41 17.88 -4.83 7.24
CA ARG A 41 18.44 -3.49 7.53
C ARG A 41 17.38 -2.45 7.88
N TYR A 42 16.29 -2.37 7.10
CA TYR A 42 15.32 -1.28 7.22
C TYR A 42 14.14 -1.59 8.13
N LEU A 43 13.78 -2.86 8.31
CA LEU A 43 12.67 -3.26 9.17
C LEU A 43 12.87 -2.90 10.66
N PRO A 44 14.08 -3.01 11.25
CA PRO A 44 14.34 -2.51 12.60
C PRO A 44 14.15 -1.00 12.76
N VAL A 45 14.51 -0.22 11.72
CA VAL A 45 14.32 1.23 11.71
C VAL A 45 12.83 1.56 11.71
N TYR A 46 12.09 0.97 10.77
CA TYR A 46 10.63 1.07 10.71
C TYR A 46 9.98 0.68 12.05
N TRP A 47 10.36 -0.48 12.60
CA TRP A 47 9.86 -0.96 13.88
C TRP A 47 10.04 0.06 15.01
N THR A 48 11.25 0.61 15.12
CA THR A 48 11.60 1.59 16.15
C THR A 48 10.77 2.87 16.00
N GLU A 49 10.49 3.32 14.78
CA GLU A 49 9.60 4.46 14.56
C GLU A 49 8.16 4.13 14.97
N MET A 50 7.68 2.93 14.63
CA MET A 50 6.29 2.52 14.87
C MET A 50 5.98 2.30 16.36
N VAL A 51 6.92 1.78 17.15
CA VAL A 51 6.72 1.62 18.61
C VAL A 51 6.73 2.96 19.36
N ASN A 52 7.41 3.97 18.82
CA ASN A 52 7.46 5.32 19.38
C ASN A 52 6.39 6.26 18.78
N LEU A 53 5.49 5.73 17.95
CA LEU A 53 4.50 6.53 17.22
C LEU A 53 3.51 7.21 18.16
N GLU A 54 3.12 6.55 19.25
CA GLU A 54 2.22 7.10 20.26
C GLU A 54 2.78 8.37 20.92
N GLU A 55 4.08 8.36 21.26
CA GLU A 55 4.74 9.50 21.89
C GLU A 55 5.04 10.62 20.89
N ARG A 56 5.59 10.28 19.71
CA ARG A 56 6.06 11.27 18.73
C ARG A 56 4.93 11.87 17.89
N HIS A 57 3.93 11.06 17.56
CA HIS A 57 2.84 11.42 16.65
C HIS A 57 1.49 10.84 17.14
N PRO A 58 0.98 11.28 18.30
CA PRO A 58 -0.21 10.70 18.91
C PRO A 58 -1.44 10.76 18.00
N SER A 59 -1.61 11.82 17.22
CA SER A 59 -2.72 11.93 16.26
C SER A 59 -2.67 10.85 15.17
N ILE A 60 -1.48 10.55 14.64
CA ILE A 60 -1.29 9.48 13.64
C ILE A 60 -1.51 8.11 14.29
N TYR A 61 -1.00 7.91 15.50
CA TYR A 61 -1.20 6.67 16.24
C TYR A 61 -2.70 6.37 16.46
N GLN A 62 -3.50 7.38 16.82
CA GLN A 62 -4.96 7.23 16.94
C GLN A 62 -5.63 6.83 15.63
N GLU A 63 -5.20 7.38 14.49
CA GLU A 63 -5.71 6.97 13.18
C GLU A 63 -5.28 5.54 12.82
N PHE A 64 -4.07 5.14 13.20
CA PHE A 64 -3.58 3.78 12.98
C PHE A 64 -4.34 2.75 13.82
N LEU A 65 -4.68 3.08 15.07
CA LEU A 65 -5.55 2.24 15.92
C LEU A 65 -6.95 2.04 15.32
N LYS A 66 -7.43 2.98 14.50
CA LYS A 66 -8.68 2.85 13.72
C LYS A 66 -8.51 2.03 12.43
N GLY A 67 -7.30 1.59 12.12
CA GLY A 67 -6.98 0.85 10.90
C GLY A 67 -6.63 1.72 9.69
N HIS A 68 -6.54 3.05 9.84
CA HIS A 68 -6.30 3.99 8.73
C HIS A 68 -4.84 4.01 8.20
N PHE A 69 -4.03 3.03 8.58
CA PHE A 69 -2.75 2.75 7.91
C PHE A 69 -2.92 1.82 6.69
N MET A 70 -4.10 1.21 6.56
CA MET A 70 -4.52 0.39 5.43
C MET A 70 -5.77 0.99 4.78
N VAL A 71 -6.10 0.52 3.58
CA VAL A 71 -7.25 1.01 2.81
C VAL A 71 -8.30 -0.07 2.68
N GLN A 72 -9.54 0.23 3.07
CA GLN A 72 -10.69 -0.63 2.86
C GLN A 72 -11.58 -0.03 1.76
N ARG A 73 -11.93 -0.84 0.75
CA ARG A 73 -12.66 -0.36 -0.44
C ARG A 73 -14.16 -0.69 -0.43
N GLN A 74 -14.63 -1.36 0.62
CA GLN A 74 -16.03 -1.72 0.84
C GLN A 74 -16.32 -1.77 2.34
N GLN A 75 -17.59 -1.78 2.72
CA GLN A 75 -18.03 -1.67 4.13
C GLN A 75 -18.73 -2.93 4.67
N LYS A 76 -18.92 -3.95 3.83
CA LYS A 76 -19.69 -5.16 4.15
C LYS A 76 -18.89 -6.20 4.95
N TYR A 77 -17.59 -6.31 4.72
CA TYR A 77 -16.73 -7.34 5.33
C TYR A 77 -15.52 -6.71 6.02
N GLY A 78 -15.22 -7.16 7.25
CA GLY A 78 -14.11 -6.63 8.05
C GLY A 78 -12.71 -7.14 7.67
N PHE A 79 -12.62 -8.27 6.96
CA PHE A 79 -11.34 -8.86 6.51
C PHE A 79 -11.01 -8.41 5.07
N ASP A 80 -10.92 -7.10 4.85
CA ASP A 80 -10.73 -6.54 3.51
C ASP A 80 -9.78 -5.35 3.37
N PHE A 81 -9.06 -5.03 4.44
CA PHE A 81 -8.05 -3.99 4.36
C PHE A 81 -6.89 -4.41 3.46
N THR A 82 -6.42 -3.48 2.64
CA THR A 82 -5.34 -3.70 1.67
C THR A 82 -4.29 -2.61 1.84
N ALA A 83 -3.02 -2.96 1.65
CA ALA A 83 -1.92 -1.99 1.71
C ALA A 83 -2.15 -0.85 0.72
N CYS A 84 -1.86 0.38 1.16
CA CYS A 84 -2.12 1.60 0.38
C CYS A 84 -1.41 1.56 -0.99
N ASP A 85 -0.15 1.12 -1.04
CA ASP A 85 0.59 0.96 -2.30
C ASP A 85 -0.13 0.03 -3.28
N GLN A 86 -0.57 -1.14 -2.81
CA GLN A 86 -1.31 -2.09 -3.64
C GLN A 86 -2.65 -1.50 -4.13
N VAL A 87 -3.35 -0.74 -3.29
CA VAL A 87 -4.59 -0.07 -3.71
C VAL A 87 -4.31 0.96 -4.79
N ILE A 88 -3.30 1.81 -4.62
CA ILE A 88 -2.87 2.79 -5.64
C ILE A 88 -2.48 2.07 -6.93
N VAL A 89 -1.82 0.92 -6.84
CA VAL A 89 -1.49 0.10 -8.01
C VAL A 89 -2.73 -0.37 -8.75
N GLN A 90 -3.74 -0.85 -8.03
CA GLN A 90 -4.98 -1.38 -8.61
C GLN A 90 -5.97 -0.32 -9.09
N THR A 91 -5.89 0.91 -8.57
CA THR A 91 -6.76 2.03 -8.95
C THR A 91 -6.01 2.99 -9.86
N PHE A 92 -5.26 3.92 -9.28
CA PHE A 92 -4.65 5.05 -9.97
C PHE A 92 -3.59 4.60 -10.99
N ASN A 93 -2.65 3.74 -10.60
CA ASN A 93 -1.56 3.35 -11.50
C ASN A 93 -2.03 2.41 -12.61
N ARG A 94 -3.06 1.60 -12.36
CA ARG A 94 -3.57 0.67 -13.37
C ARG A 94 -4.02 1.41 -14.63
N GLU A 95 -4.78 2.49 -14.43
CA GLU A 95 -5.31 3.31 -15.52
C GLU A 95 -4.22 4.18 -16.16
N SER A 96 -3.14 4.50 -15.42
CA SER A 96 -2.02 5.30 -15.93
C SER A 96 -0.97 4.47 -16.69
N LYS A 97 -0.92 3.16 -16.47
CA LYS A 97 0.05 2.21 -17.06
C LYS A 97 -0.52 1.46 -18.26
N ILE A 98 -1.08 2.18 -19.23
CA ILE A 98 -1.47 1.61 -20.53
C ILE A 98 -0.25 1.41 -21.43
N LYS A 99 -0.41 0.62 -22.51
CA LYS A 99 0.55 0.59 -23.63
C LYS A 99 0.68 2.04 -24.15
N ASP A 100 1.90 2.58 -24.17
CA ASP A 100 2.19 4.02 -24.39
C ASP A 100 1.91 4.96 -23.19
N GLY A 101 2.01 4.45 -21.97
CA GLY A 101 1.91 5.19 -20.71
C GLY A 101 2.98 6.28 -20.50
N GLN A 102 3.50 6.44 -19.27
CA GLN A 102 4.60 7.39 -19.00
C GLN A 102 5.98 6.97 -19.57
N ILE A 103 6.03 6.37 -20.75
CA ILE A 103 7.28 5.91 -21.36
C ILE A 103 7.97 7.12 -22.03
N GLY A 104 9.22 7.38 -21.67
CA GLY A 104 10.04 8.43 -22.29
C GLY A 104 9.66 9.89 -21.95
N ILE A 105 8.68 10.10 -21.06
CA ILE A 105 8.23 11.44 -20.65
C ILE A 105 8.55 11.80 -19.20
N THR A 106 9.06 10.85 -18.39
CA THR A 106 9.31 11.05 -16.94
C THR A 106 10.29 12.18 -16.65
N LEU A 107 11.30 12.36 -17.51
CA LEU A 107 12.28 13.44 -17.39
C LEU A 107 11.79 14.79 -17.93
N LYS A 108 10.65 14.81 -18.65
CA LYS A 108 10.05 16.03 -19.21
C LYS A 108 8.94 16.50 -18.27
N ARG A 109 9.29 17.31 -17.26
CA ARG A 109 8.36 17.76 -16.20
C ARG A 109 7.01 18.26 -16.71
N GLY A 110 6.98 19.07 -17.78
CA GLY A 110 5.73 19.57 -18.36
C GLY A 110 4.86 18.48 -18.98
N ALA A 111 5.46 17.46 -19.59
CA ALA A 111 4.75 16.32 -20.15
C ALA A 111 4.25 15.38 -19.04
N ALA A 112 5.09 15.06 -18.05
CA ALA A 112 4.70 14.27 -16.89
C ALA A 112 3.56 14.94 -16.09
N HIS A 113 3.63 16.26 -15.91
CA HIS A 113 2.59 17.01 -15.22
C HIS A 113 1.25 16.97 -15.98
N ARG A 114 1.26 17.25 -17.29
CA ARG A 114 0.06 17.09 -18.12
C ARG A 114 -0.49 15.67 -18.09
N TRP A 115 0.39 14.67 -18.09
CA TRP A 115 -0.01 13.27 -18.00
C TRP A 115 -0.79 12.99 -16.72
N VAL A 116 -0.25 13.39 -15.56
CA VAL A 116 -0.91 13.18 -14.26
C VAL A 116 -2.23 13.95 -14.18
N LEU A 117 -2.25 15.22 -14.61
CA LEU A 117 -3.45 16.05 -14.55
C LEU A 117 -4.60 15.50 -15.40
N SER A 118 -4.31 15.00 -16.60
CA SER A 118 -5.34 14.47 -17.53
C SER A 118 -5.62 12.98 -17.36
N GLN A 119 -5.02 12.33 -16.36
CA GLN A 119 -5.13 10.88 -16.19
C GLN A 119 -6.58 10.43 -15.94
N HIS A 120 -7.30 11.11 -15.05
CA HIS A 120 -8.66 10.77 -14.68
C HIS A 120 -9.62 10.85 -15.88
N GLU A 121 -9.47 11.86 -16.74
CA GLU A 121 -10.25 11.99 -17.97
C GLU A 121 -9.95 10.85 -18.96
N ARG A 122 -8.66 10.53 -19.17
CA ARG A 122 -8.28 9.41 -20.04
C ARG A 122 -8.81 8.08 -19.52
N ALA A 123 -8.76 7.88 -18.20
CA ALA A 123 -9.31 6.69 -17.55
C ALA A 123 -10.82 6.57 -17.77
N SER A 124 -11.55 7.68 -17.58
CA SER A 124 -13.00 7.74 -17.83
C SER A 124 -13.35 7.36 -19.27
N ILE A 125 -12.65 7.93 -20.25
CA ILE A 125 -12.83 7.60 -21.67
C ILE A 125 -12.53 6.12 -21.94
N SER A 126 -11.40 5.61 -21.42
CA SER A 126 -11.02 4.21 -21.59
C SER A 126 -12.07 3.25 -21.02
N ASN A 127 -12.59 3.55 -19.83
CA ASN A 127 -13.63 2.76 -19.18
C ASN A 127 -14.94 2.76 -19.98
N GLN A 128 -15.35 3.91 -20.52
CA GLN A 128 -16.51 3.99 -21.41
C GLN A 128 -16.31 3.13 -22.68
N CYS A 129 -15.12 3.15 -23.28
CA CYS A 129 -14.82 2.29 -24.43
C CYS A 129 -14.86 0.80 -24.07
N GLU A 130 -14.38 0.40 -22.89
CA GLU A 130 -14.47 -0.98 -22.41
C GLU A 130 -15.92 -1.43 -22.23
N ILE A 131 -16.76 -0.59 -21.61
CA ILE A 131 -18.20 -0.84 -21.44
C ILE A 131 -18.88 -1.00 -22.82
N MET A 132 -18.58 -0.11 -23.78
CA MET A 132 -19.11 -0.21 -25.14
C MET A 132 -18.66 -1.49 -25.87
N ALA A 133 -17.46 -1.98 -25.56
CA ALA A 133 -16.94 -3.23 -26.10
C ALA A 133 -17.46 -4.49 -25.38
N GLY A 134 -18.33 -4.34 -24.38
CA GLY A 134 -18.90 -5.44 -23.60
C GLY A 134 -17.91 -6.11 -22.65
N LYS A 135 -16.89 -5.37 -22.20
CA LYS A 135 -15.96 -5.81 -21.15
C LYS A 135 -16.40 -5.38 -19.76
#